data_AF-A0A964QKS4-F1
#
_entry.id   AF-A0A964QKS4-F1
#
_cell.length_a   1.000
_cell.length_b   1.000
_cell.length_c   1.000
_cell.angle_alpha   90.00
_cell.angle_beta   90.00
_cell.angle_gamma   90.00
#
_symmetry.space_group_name_H-M   'P 1'
#
loop_
_entity.id
_entity.type
_entity.pdbx_description
1 polymer ?
#
loop_
_entity_poly.entity_id
_entity_poly.type
_entity_poly.pdbx_seq_one_letter_code
_entity_poly.pdbx_strand_id
1 'polypeptide(L)'
;MRGLLVGTAVLALGLAGAQAQEERAIDHFSGVGVRAMGLGGAFAGVADDFSAVYWNPAGLAQLRQFEVSTGFSRNSFSDKSNQAGTPASAELTNTRFGSLGVVLPYPVYRGSLVFAAGFTRIKDFDYALRIRGTSGADGLMTDNSFSHEGEMSMTSVAGAVEVAPSVALGVALNFLNGEDQSLNQFEWVDVENRFVEKRFVARDTFEDKYPNTFTATLGALFRSAREKPRVRLGATLSSGATHEVRYFFKGLPSATAYNLVEYDDGTARQNVERRADGTFVEVAQDEVRRSYKISLPMEFGLGVSGQPVAGLLVAGSAHWAGWSQTEYQGGDQHDLRAGAAFDTQYRDVTRYHLGAEWQVPVVALDLRAGF
;
A
#
# COMPACT_ATOMS: atom_id res chain seq x y z
N MET A 1 47.67 16.77 3.18
CA MET A 1 46.38 16.14 2.81
C MET A 1 45.53 16.07 4.07
N ARG A 2 44.30 16.59 4.04
CA ARG A 2 43.40 16.61 5.21
C ARG A 2 42.57 15.33 5.17
N GLY A 3 42.54 14.58 6.27
CA GLY A 3 41.56 13.50 6.44
C GLY A 3 40.17 14.11 6.59
N LEU A 4 39.19 13.54 5.89
CA LEU A 4 37.80 13.99 5.93
C LEU A 4 37.24 13.86 7.36
N LEU A 5 36.88 14.96 8.00
CA LEU A 5 36.14 14.99 9.28
C LEU A 5 34.62 14.99 8.98
N VAL A 6 34.05 13.88 8.48
CA VAL A 6 32.56 13.72 8.40
C VAL A 6 31.97 13.38 9.77
N GLY A 7 32.45 14.04 10.84
CA GLY A 7 32.00 13.77 12.20
C GLY A 7 30.75 14.55 12.61
N THR A 8 30.38 15.61 11.89
CA THR A 8 29.47 16.64 12.44
C THR A 8 28.35 17.10 11.50
N ALA A 9 28.30 16.65 10.25
CA ALA A 9 27.20 16.93 9.32
C ALA A 9 26.33 15.70 8.99
N VAL A 10 26.44 14.64 9.81
CA VAL A 10 25.48 13.51 9.84
C VAL A 10 24.19 13.90 10.59
N LEU A 11 24.08 15.14 11.10
CA LEU A 11 22.86 15.68 11.69
C LEU A 11 21.74 15.77 10.63
N ALA A 12 20.91 14.74 10.57
CA ALA A 12 19.45 14.82 10.78
C ALA A 12 18.65 13.76 10.01
N LEU A 13 19.24 13.02 9.06
CA LEU A 13 18.45 12.13 8.18
C LEU A 13 18.83 10.64 8.24
N GLY A 14 19.99 10.26 8.81
CA GLY A 14 20.50 8.89 8.72
C GLY A 14 20.17 7.95 9.88
N LEU A 15 20.07 8.44 11.12
CA LEU A 15 19.94 7.58 12.32
C LEU A 15 18.56 7.55 12.97
N ALA A 16 17.66 8.45 12.55
CA ALA A 16 16.23 8.28 12.81
C ALA A 16 15.59 7.23 11.87
N GLY A 17 16.33 6.78 10.84
CA GLY A 17 15.84 5.99 9.71
C GLY A 17 15.30 4.60 10.05
N ALA A 18 15.69 4.00 11.17
CA ALA A 18 15.12 2.72 11.60
C ALA A 18 13.89 2.88 12.51
N GLN A 19 13.69 4.04 13.13
CA GLN A 19 12.75 4.21 14.24
C GLN A 19 11.43 4.89 13.83
N ALA A 20 11.34 5.48 12.62
CA ALA A 20 10.14 6.20 12.17
C ALA A 20 9.85 5.98 10.67
N GLN A 21 9.92 4.74 10.20
CA GLN A 21 9.38 4.38 8.89
C GLN A 21 7.86 4.23 9.00
N GLU A 22 7.11 4.93 8.14
CA GLU A 22 5.65 4.85 8.06
C GLU A 22 5.22 3.40 7.76
N GLU A 23 4.24 2.92 8.53
CA GLU A 23 3.62 1.63 8.29
C GLU A 23 2.75 1.72 7.03
N ARG A 24 3.28 1.30 5.87
CA ARG A 24 2.56 1.40 4.59
C ARG A 24 1.34 0.49 4.52
N ALA A 25 1.20 -0.49 5.43
CA ALA A 25 -0.06 -1.21 5.58
C ALA A 25 -1.19 -0.33 6.13
N ILE A 26 -0.91 0.87 6.67
CA ILE A 26 -1.91 1.81 7.17
C ILE A 26 -2.29 2.78 6.06
N ASP A 27 -3.60 2.83 5.78
CA ASP A 27 -4.25 3.66 4.76
C ASP A 27 -3.50 3.86 3.42
N HIS A 28 -3.44 2.82 2.61
CA HIS A 28 -2.88 2.83 1.24
C HIS A 28 -3.84 2.11 0.28
N PHE A 29 -4.98 2.75 0.00
CA PHE A 29 -6.00 2.18 -0.88
C PHE A 29 -5.59 2.25 -2.35
N SER A 30 -5.54 1.09 -3.04
CA SER A 30 -5.10 1.02 -4.44
C SER A 30 -6.23 0.76 -5.46
N GLY A 31 -7.49 0.75 -5.03
CA GLY A 31 -8.60 0.37 -5.91
C GLY A 31 -8.68 -1.15 -6.13
N VAL A 32 -9.88 -1.72 -6.04
CA VAL A 32 -10.11 -3.15 -6.31
C VAL A 32 -11.14 -3.30 -7.42
N GLY A 33 -10.76 -3.93 -8.53
CA GLY A 33 -11.61 -4.16 -9.69
C GLY A 33 -11.59 -3.00 -10.71
N VAL A 34 -11.44 -3.33 -11.99
CA VAL A 34 -11.31 -2.35 -13.08
C VAL A 34 -12.53 -1.43 -13.18
N ARG A 35 -13.74 -2.00 -13.03
CA ARG A 35 -14.98 -1.23 -13.09
C ARG A 35 -15.13 -0.28 -11.90
N ALA A 36 -14.86 -0.76 -10.70
CA ALA A 36 -14.90 0.05 -9.48
C ALA A 36 -13.87 1.19 -9.52
N MET A 37 -12.65 0.92 -10.00
CA MET A 37 -11.63 1.96 -10.21
C MET A 37 -12.08 3.00 -11.25
N GLY A 38 -12.72 2.59 -12.34
CA GLY A 38 -13.28 3.52 -13.33
C GLY A 38 -14.40 4.41 -12.77
N LEU A 39 -15.03 3.99 -11.67
CA LEU A 39 -16.03 4.75 -10.90
C LEU A 39 -15.41 5.48 -9.69
N GLY A 40 -14.09 5.62 -9.63
CA GLY A 40 -13.40 6.31 -8.54
C GLY A 40 -13.47 5.58 -7.20
N GLY A 41 -13.90 4.33 -7.16
CA GLY A 41 -14.18 3.58 -5.92
C GLY A 41 -15.63 3.67 -5.43
N ALA A 42 -16.52 4.35 -6.17
CA ALA A 42 -17.94 4.51 -5.82
C ALA A 42 -18.77 3.23 -6.06
N PHE A 43 -18.40 2.12 -5.40
CA PHE A 43 -18.89 0.79 -5.75
C PHE A 43 -19.73 0.10 -4.68
N ALA A 44 -19.76 0.59 -3.43
CA ALA A 44 -20.51 -0.03 -2.33
C ALA A 44 -22.02 -0.18 -2.60
N GLY A 45 -22.61 0.74 -3.36
CA GLY A 45 -24.02 0.68 -3.80
C GLY A 45 -24.24 0.09 -5.20
N VAL A 46 -23.17 -0.21 -5.94
CA VAL A 46 -23.21 -0.79 -7.31
C VAL A 46 -23.00 -2.29 -7.21
N ALA A 47 -21.80 -2.71 -6.75
CA ALA A 47 -21.42 -4.05 -6.32
C ALA A 47 -21.99 -5.19 -7.17
N ASP A 48 -21.79 -5.15 -8.48
CA ASP A 48 -22.42 -6.03 -9.46
C ASP A 48 -21.40 -6.73 -10.36
N ASP A 49 -20.24 -7.08 -9.81
CA ASP A 49 -19.24 -7.99 -10.39
C ASP A 49 -18.48 -8.72 -9.26
N PHE A 50 -17.47 -9.53 -9.60
CA PHE A 50 -16.64 -10.24 -8.60
C PHE A 50 -16.03 -9.32 -7.53
N SER A 51 -15.67 -8.07 -7.87
CA SER A 51 -15.09 -7.12 -6.90
C SER A 51 -16.06 -6.73 -5.79
N ALA A 52 -17.36 -7.05 -5.91
CA ALA A 52 -18.33 -6.96 -4.83
C ALA A 52 -17.87 -7.70 -3.56
N VAL A 53 -17.06 -8.77 -3.68
CA VAL A 53 -16.47 -9.46 -2.52
C VAL A 53 -15.69 -8.51 -1.60
N TYR A 54 -15.00 -7.52 -2.19
CA TYR A 54 -14.29 -6.47 -1.46
C TYR A 54 -15.21 -5.30 -1.09
N TRP A 55 -16.03 -4.83 -2.04
CA TRP A 55 -16.79 -3.58 -1.87
C TRP A 55 -18.11 -3.70 -1.12
N ASN A 56 -18.90 -4.74 -1.40
CA ASN A 56 -20.15 -5.06 -0.73
C ASN A 56 -20.63 -6.47 -1.15
N PRO A 57 -20.39 -7.52 -0.33
CA PRO A 57 -20.70 -8.89 -0.74
C PRO A 57 -22.19 -9.13 -0.99
N ALA A 58 -23.11 -8.34 -0.40
CA ALA A 58 -24.54 -8.46 -0.71
C ALA A 58 -24.87 -8.18 -2.17
N GLY A 59 -24.03 -7.39 -2.85
CA GLY A 59 -24.15 -7.09 -4.25
C GLY A 59 -24.04 -8.31 -5.17
N LEU A 60 -23.32 -9.37 -4.74
CA LEU A 60 -23.21 -10.63 -5.48
C LEU A 60 -24.58 -11.25 -5.76
N ALA A 61 -25.59 -11.05 -4.89
CA ALA A 61 -26.93 -11.59 -5.10
C ALA A 61 -27.63 -11.04 -6.37
N GLN A 62 -27.11 -9.94 -6.93
CA GLN A 62 -27.58 -9.36 -8.20
C GLN A 62 -27.07 -10.14 -9.42
N LEU A 63 -25.99 -10.92 -9.28
CA LEU A 63 -25.36 -11.67 -10.35
C LEU A 63 -26.18 -12.92 -10.65
N ARG A 64 -26.59 -13.08 -11.91
CA ARG A 64 -27.47 -14.17 -12.36
C ARG A 64 -26.77 -15.20 -13.23
N GLN A 65 -25.52 -14.94 -13.61
CA GLN A 65 -24.75 -15.78 -14.51
C GLN A 65 -23.42 -16.18 -13.89
N PHE A 66 -22.90 -17.32 -14.34
CA PHE A 66 -21.54 -17.71 -14.04
C PHE A 66 -20.58 -16.68 -14.65
N GLU A 67 -19.68 -16.13 -13.85
CA GLU A 67 -18.71 -15.14 -14.29
C GLU A 67 -17.30 -15.54 -13.86
N VAL A 68 -16.34 -15.31 -14.76
CA VAL A 68 -14.91 -15.38 -14.46
C VAL A 68 -14.32 -14.03 -14.81
N SER A 69 -13.60 -13.44 -13.85
CA SER A 69 -12.94 -12.16 -14.00
C SER A 69 -11.43 -12.33 -13.83
N THR A 70 -10.66 -11.64 -14.67
CA THR A 70 -9.22 -11.56 -14.53
C THR A 70 -8.79 -10.11 -14.75
N GLY A 71 -7.77 -9.68 -14.01
CA GLY A 71 -7.27 -8.31 -14.05
C GLY A 71 -5.76 -8.30 -13.96
N PHE A 72 -5.14 -7.34 -14.66
CA PHE A 72 -3.71 -7.04 -14.58
C PHE A 72 -3.58 -5.55 -14.29
N SER A 73 -2.61 -5.18 -13.46
CA SER A 73 -2.32 -3.79 -13.13
C SER A 73 -0.93 -3.43 -13.61
N ARG A 74 -0.80 -2.22 -14.18
CA ARG A 74 0.48 -1.59 -14.44
C ARG A 74 0.50 -0.25 -13.73
N ASN A 75 1.33 -0.16 -12.70
CA ASN A 75 1.47 1.03 -11.89
C ASN A 75 2.78 1.72 -12.26
N SER A 76 2.76 3.04 -12.29
CA SER A 76 3.93 3.86 -12.57
C SER A 76 3.94 5.02 -11.59
N PHE A 77 5.08 5.20 -10.95
CA PHE A 77 5.34 6.24 -9.97
C PHE A 77 6.49 7.10 -10.48
N SER A 78 6.35 8.41 -10.35
CA SER A 78 7.38 9.38 -10.72
C SER A 78 7.44 10.47 -9.66
N ASP A 79 8.60 10.63 -9.04
CA ASP A 79 8.91 11.70 -8.12
C ASP A 79 9.99 12.62 -8.69
N LYS A 80 9.85 13.92 -8.41
CA LYS A 80 10.84 14.94 -8.73
C LYS A 80 11.14 15.72 -7.47
N SER A 81 12.39 15.64 -7.02
CA SER A 81 12.88 16.41 -5.88
C SER A 81 13.84 17.50 -6.34
N ASN A 82 13.94 18.54 -5.52
CA ASN A 82 14.92 19.61 -5.73
C ASN A 82 15.48 20.03 -4.37
N GLN A 83 16.74 19.68 -4.11
CA GLN A 83 17.45 20.10 -2.91
C GLN A 83 18.40 21.23 -3.27
N ALA A 84 18.09 22.44 -2.80
CA ALA A 84 18.94 23.62 -2.98
C ALA A 84 19.41 23.87 -4.43
N GLY A 85 18.54 23.64 -5.42
CA GLY A 85 18.84 23.82 -6.84
C GLY A 85 19.43 22.60 -7.55
N THR A 86 19.63 21.49 -6.82
CA THR A 86 20.07 20.20 -7.39
C THR A 86 18.84 19.31 -7.63
N PRO A 87 18.40 19.11 -8.89
CA PRO A 87 17.26 18.27 -9.18
C PRO A 87 17.62 16.78 -9.10
N ALA A 88 16.66 15.97 -8.67
CA ALA A 88 16.70 14.53 -8.79
C ALA A 88 15.32 13.98 -9.16
N SER A 89 15.30 12.78 -9.73
CA SER A 89 14.07 12.08 -10.05
C SER A 89 14.17 10.62 -9.67
N ALA A 90 13.04 10.05 -9.27
CA ALA A 90 12.86 8.64 -9.05
C ALA A 90 11.67 8.16 -9.89
N GLU A 91 11.84 7.02 -10.56
CA GLU A 91 10.79 6.40 -11.36
C GLU A 91 10.71 4.93 -10.99
N LEU A 92 9.49 4.43 -10.81
CA LEU A 92 9.22 3.03 -10.54
C LEU A 92 8.05 2.60 -11.41
N THR A 93 8.15 1.43 -12.04
CA THR A 93 7.08 0.91 -12.89
C THR A 93 6.96 -0.59 -12.72
N ASN A 94 5.80 -1.03 -12.26
CA ASN A 94 5.55 -2.43 -11.97
C ASN A 94 4.32 -2.93 -12.72
N THR A 95 4.44 -4.11 -13.32
CA THR A 95 3.34 -4.82 -13.98
C THR A 95 3.09 -6.10 -13.20
N ARG A 96 1.86 -6.29 -12.76
CA ARG A 96 1.53 -7.37 -11.84
C ARG A 96 0.19 -7.99 -12.18
N PHE A 97 0.04 -9.27 -11.79
CA PHE A 97 -1.26 -9.92 -11.80
C PHE A 97 -2.18 -9.23 -10.78
N GLY A 98 -3.33 -8.74 -11.21
CA GLY A 98 -4.23 -7.92 -10.39
C GLY A 98 -5.24 -8.76 -9.61
N SER A 99 -6.06 -9.55 -10.32
CA SER A 99 -7.13 -10.32 -9.69
C SER A 99 -7.55 -11.52 -10.54
N LEU A 100 -7.99 -12.60 -9.87
CA LEU A 100 -8.74 -13.72 -10.46
C LEU A 100 -9.99 -13.93 -9.62
N GLY A 101 -11.16 -13.97 -10.23
CA GLY A 101 -12.40 -14.15 -9.51
C GLY A 101 -13.38 -15.04 -10.25
N VAL A 102 -14.08 -15.88 -9.51
CA VAL A 102 -15.15 -16.73 -10.01
C VAL A 102 -16.42 -16.43 -9.23
N VAL A 103 -17.54 -16.27 -9.94
CA VAL A 103 -18.87 -16.09 -9.38
C VAL A 103 -19.75 -17.26 -9.83
N LEU A 104 -20.41 -17.89 -8.86
CA LEU A 104 -21.24 -19.08 -9.00
C LEU A 104 -22.65 -18.82 -8.45
N PRO A 105 -23.60 -18.40 -9.30
CA PRO A 105 -25.01 -18.37 -8.91
C PRO A 105 -25.54 -19.79 -8.73
N TYR A 106 -26.14 -20.08 -7.58
CA TYR A 106 -26.75 -21.35 -7.25
C TYR A 106 -28.28 -21.29 -7.45
N PRO A 107 -28.89 -22.23 -8.21
CA PRO A 107 -30.33 -22.25 -8.44
C PRO A 107 -31.12 -22.44 -7.14
N VAL A 108 -32.03 -21.51 -6.84
CA VAL A 108 -32.94 -21.55 -5.68
C VAL A 108 -34.38 -21.29 -6.11
N TYR A 109 -35.35 -21.82 -5.37
CA TYR A 109 -36.79 -21.67 -5.70
C TYR A 109 -37.28 -20.22 -5.67
N ARG A 110 -36.72 -19.39 -4.78
CA ARG A 110 -37.08 -17.97 -4.62
C ARG A 110 -35.83 -17.16 -4.31
N GLY A 111 -35.70 -15.99 -4.93
CA GLY A 111 -34.61 -15.05 -4.69
C GLY A 111 -33.35 -15.36 -5.50
N SER A 112 -32.20 -15.26 -4.85
CA SER A 112 -30.87 -15.45 -5.43
C SER A 112 -29.95 -15.99 -4.34
N LEU A 113 -29.11 -16.95 -4.67
CA LEU A 113 -28.00 -17.40 -3.84
C LEU A 113 -26.77 -17.42 -4.73
N VAL A 114 -25.72 -16.70 -4.35
CA VAL A 114 -24.52 -16.55 -5.17
C VAL A 114 -23.30 -16.75 -4.30
N PHE A 115 -22.39 -17.60 -4.75
CA PHE A 115 -21.08 -17.78 -4.15
C PHE A 115 -20.02 -17.12 -5.02
N ALA A 116 -18.97 -16.61 -4.40
CA ALA A 116 -17.81 -16.09 -5.13
C ALA A 116 -16.53 -16.49 -4.41
N ALA A 117 -15.48 -16.74 -5.18
CA ALA A 117 -14.16 -16.99 -4.64
C ALA A 117 -13.09 -16.45 -5.57
N GLY A 118 -11.99 -15.98 -4.99
CA GLY A 118 -10.88 -15.52 -5.81
C GLY A 118 -9.80 -14.79 -5.04
N PHE A 119 -8.92 -14.19 -5.80
CA PHE A 119 -7.73 -13.49 -5.37
C PHE A 119 -7.76 -12.08 -5.95
N THR A 120 -7.41 -11.07 -5.16
CA THR A 120 -7.21 -9.71 -5.64
C THR A 120 -6.09 -9.02 -4.88
N ARG A 121 -5.27 -8.22 -5.58
CA ARG A 121 -4.41 -7.23 -4.93
C ARG A 121 -5.30 -6.11 -4.38
N ILE A 122 -5.02 -5.67 -3.16
CA ILE A 122 -5.79 -4.63 -2.45
C ILE A 122 -4.95 -3.41 -2.09
N LYS A 123 -3.62 -3.59 -1.95
CA LYS A 123 -2.67 -2.50 -1.69
C LYS A 123 -1.41 -2.68 -2.52
N ASP A 124 -0.87 -1.55 -2.93
CA ASP A 124 0.43 -1.41 -3.58
C ASP A 124 1.32 -0.54 -2.67
N PHE A 125 2.50 -1.06 -2.33
CA PHE A 125 3.45 -0.37 -1.48
C PHE A 125 4.54 0.33 -2.26
N ASP A 126 4.53 0.25 -3.59
CA ASP A 126 5.51 0.88 -4.46
C ASP A 126 5.68 2.37 -4.19
N TYR A 127 6.94 2.77 -3.98
CA TYR A 127 7.33 4.17 -3.81
C TYR A 127 8.81 4.32 -4.08
N ALA A 128 9.21 5.46 -4.62
CA ALA A 128 10.61 5.76 -4.81
C ALA A 128 10.86 7.25 -4.54
N LEU A 129 11.95 7.55 -3.89
CA LEU A 129 12.40 8.90 -3.61
C LEU A 129 13.89 8.96 -3.91
N ARG A 130 14.31 10.02 -4.57
CA ARG A 130 15.72 10.30 -4.78
C ARG A 130 15.99 11.74 -4.48
N ILE A 131 16.98 12.00 -3.64
CA ILE A 131 17.38 13.36 -3.26
C ILE A 131 18.87 13.49 -3.55
N ARG A 132 19.23 14.53 -4.30
CA ARG A 132 20.63 14.87 -4.57
C ARG A 132 20.94 16.24 -4.03
N GLY A 133 22.10 16.42 -3.44
CA GLY A 133 22.56 17.71 -2.94
C GLY A 133 24.05 17.91 -3.20
N THR A 134 24.48 19.17 -3.15
CA THR A 134 25.91 19.53 -3.17
C THR A 134 26.21 20.44 -2.00
N SER A 135 27.23 20.09 -1.20
CA SER A 135 27.78 20.98 -0.17
C SER A 135 28.89 21.81 -0.79
N GLY A 136 28.60 23.07 -1.15
CA GLY A 136 29.61 23.99 -1.70
C GLY A 136 30.75 24.31 -0.73
N ALA A 137 30.55 24.12 0.58
CA ALA A 137 31.59 24.31 1.58
C ALA A 137 32.67 23.21 1.49
N ASP A 138 32.25 21.95 1.26
CA ASP A 138 33.13 20.79 1.34
C ASP A 138 33.44 20.15 -0.02
N GLY A 139 32.77 20.55 -1.11
CA GLY A 139 32.97 19.95 -2.44
C GLY A 139 32.37 18.53 -2.55
N LEU A 140 31.45 18.18 -1.66
CA LEU A 140 30.82 16.86 -1.59
C LEU A 140 29.45 16.87 -2.26
N MET A 141 29.20 15.87 -3.11
CA MET A 141 27.90 15.57 -3.67
C MET A 141 27.25 14.41 -2.91
N THR A 142 25.99 14.57 -2.53
CA THR A 142 25.14 13.52 -1.95
C THR A 142 24.16 13.00 -2.98
N ASP A 143 23.94 11.70 -2.98
CA ASP A 143 22.88 11.03 -3.73
C ASP A 143 22.22 10.00 -2.79
N ASN A 144 21.04 10.36 -2.29
CA ASN A 144 20.17 9.51 -1.49
C ASN A 144 19.12 8.91 -2.42
N SER A 145 18.92 7.60 -2.33
CA SER A 145 17.75 6.95 -2.89
C SER A 145 17.08 6.05 -1.86
N PHE A 146 15.77 6.13 -1.80
CA PHE A 146 14.91 5.31 -0.98
C PHE A 146 13.80 4.72 -1.84
N SER A 147 13.55 3.43 -1.74
CA SER A 147 12.50 2.77 -2.51
C SER A 147 11.79 1.70 -1.71
N HIS A 148 10.50 1.54 -1.96
CA HIS A 148 9.68 0.42 -1.54
C HIS A 148 9.16 -0.32 -2.77
N GLU A 149 9.18 -1.64 -2.71
CA GLU A 149 8.51 -2.52 -3.66
C GLU A 149 7.78 -3.60 -2.89
N GLY A 150 6.46 -3.64 -3.04
CA GLY A 150 5.64 -4.51 -2.20
C GLY A 150 4.17 -4.46 -2.52
N GLU A 151 3.42 -5.41 -1.97
CA GLU A 151 1.98 -5.49 -2.15
C GLU A 151 1.28 -6.18 -0.99
N MET A 152 -0.02 -5.91 -0.89
CA MET A 152 -0.93 -6.72 -0.09
C MET A 152 -2.02 -7.31 -0.98
N SER A 153 -2.24 -8.60 -0.80
CA SER A 153 -3.21 -9.39 -1.53
C SER A 153 -4.27 -9.95 -0.60
N MET A 154 -5.42 -10.26 -1.18
CA MET A 154 -6.60 -10.74 -0.49
C MET A 154 -7.16 -11.95 -1.24
N THR A 155 -7.14 -13.11 -0.59
CA THR A 155 -7.86 -14.30 -1.04
C THR A 155 -9.18 -14.37 -0.31
N SER A 156 -10.29 -14.48 -1.04
CA SER A 156 -11.62 -14.35 -0.47
C SER A 156 -12.55 -15.47 -0.90
N VAL A 157 -13.46 -15.83 0.01
CA VAL A 157 -14.64 -16.64 -0.26
C VAL A 157 -15.85 -15.91 0.26
N ALA A 158 -16.88 -15.76 -0.55
CA ALA A 158 -18.08 -15.00 -0.22
C ALA A 158 -19.35 -15.73 -0.63
N GLY A 159 -20.43 -15.40 0.07
CA GLY A 159 -21.79 -15.83 -0.24
C GLY A 159 -22.76 -14.69 -0.05
N ALA A 160 -23.75 -14.59 -0.93
CA ALA A 160 -24.80 -13.60 -0.85
C ALA A 160 -26.16 -14.22 -1.15
N VAL A 161 -27.18 -13.73 -0.45
CA VAL A 161 -28.55 -14.21 -0.55
C VAL A 161 -29.52 -13.04 -0.64
N GLU A 162 -30.48 -13.17 -1.55
CA GLU A 162 -31.63 -12.27 -1.63
C GLU A 162 -32.70 -12.74 -0.64
N VAL A 163 -32.78 -12.07 0.52
CA VAL A 163 -33.70 -12.43 1.61
C VAL A 163 -35.11 -11.87 1.43
N ALA A 164 -35.24 -10.80 0.63
CA ALA A 164 -36.52 -10.20 0.25
C ALA A 164 -36.41 -9.58 -1.15
N PRO A 165 -37.52 -9.30 -1.86
CA PRO A 165 -37.49 -8.76 -3.22
C PRO A 165 -36.64 -7.48 -3.39
N SER A 166 -36.46 -6.72 -2.32
CA SER A 166 -35.69 -5.48 -2.29
C SER A 166 -34.48 -5.52 -1.37
N VAL A 167 -34.13 -6.67 -0.77
CA VAL A 167 -33.06 -6.77 0.23
C VAL A 167 -32.19 -7.99 -0.05
N ALA A 168 -30.89 -7.74 -0.17
CA ALA A 168 -29.86 -8.77 -0.20
C ALA A 168 -28.89 -8.60 0.97
N LEU A 169 -28.40 -9.72 1.47
CA LEU A 169 -27.37 -9.80 2.50
C LEU A 169 -26.20 -10.62 1.97
N GLY A 170 -24.98 -10.31 2.40
CA GLY A 170 -23.80 -11.05 2.00
C GLY A 170 -22.72 -11.05 3.05
N VAL A 171 -21.85 -12.05 2.96
CA VAL A 171 -20.68 -12.23 3.82
C VAL A 171 -19.50 -12.59 2.95
N ALA A 172 -18.35 -11.98 3.20
CA ALA A 172 -17.06 -12.34 2.64
C ALA A 172 -16.08 -12.67 3.77
N LEU A 173 -15.37 -13.78 3.62
CA LEU A 173 -14.27 -14.21 4.47
C LEU A 173 -12.98 -14.02 3.68
N ASN A 174 -12.05 -13.25 4.23
CA ASN A 174 -10.86 -12.83 3.51
C ASN A 174 -9.58 -13.20 4.28
N PHE A 175 -8.58 -13.65 3.54
CA PHE A 175 -7.23 -13.91 4.03
C PHE A 175 -6.30 -12.91 3.37
N LEU A 176 -5.68 -12.08 4.19
CA LEU A 176 -4.77 -11.02 3.79
C LEU A 176 -3.33 -11.48 3.98
N ASN A 177 -2.50 -11.31 2.96
CA ASN A 177 -1.07 -11.58 3.03
C ASN A 177 -0.32 -10.67 2.07
N GLY A 178 0.95 -10.40 2.38
CA GLY A 178 1.76 -9.50 1.58
C GLY A 178 3.21 -9.47 2.04
N GLU A 179 3.99 -8.71 1.29
CA GLU A 179 5.38 -8.39 1.59
C GLU A 179 5.69 -6.99 1.09
N ASP A 180 6.58 -6.30 1.80
CA ASP A 180 7.13 -5.01 1.41
C ASP A 180 8.63 -5.02 1.62
N GLN A 181 9.40 -4.67 0.58
CA GLN A 181 10.84 -4.53 0.67
C GLN A 181 11.22 -3.07 0.47
N SER A 182 11.89 -2.51 1.47
CA SER A 182 12.52 -1.20 1.43
C SER A 182 14.02 -1.32 1.21
N LEU A 183 14.54 -0.43 0.37
CA LEU A 183 15.96 -0.24 0.12
C LEU A 183 16.30 1.23 0.36
N ASN A 184 17.24 1.48 1.26
CA ASN A 184 17.82 2.80 1.46
C ASN A 184 19.27 2.77 1.00
N GLN A 185 19.68 3.77 0.22
CA GLN A 185 21.05 3.93 -0.21
C GLN A 185 21.47 5.39 -0.08
N PHE A 186 22.59 5.59 0.60
CA PHE A 186 23.27 6.88 0.71
C PHE A 186 24.61 6.78 -0.01
N GLU A 187 24.83 7.67 -0.96
CA GLU A 187 26.10 7.82 -1.66
C GLU A 187 26.65 9.24 -1.45
N TRP A 188 27.94 9.31 -1.17
CA TRP A 188 28.70 10.56 -1.11
C TRP A 188 29.85 10.47 -2.09
N VAL A 189 30.06 11.52 -2.88
CA VAL A 189 31.15 11.62 -3.84
C VAL A 189 31.87 12.94 -3.63
N ASP A 190 33.18 12.89 -3.45
CA ASP A 190 34.04 14.07 -3.52
C ASP A 190 34.24 14.45 -4.99
N VAL A 191 33.54 15.49 -5.43
CA VAL A 191 33.58 15.95 -6.83
C VAL A 191 34.72 16.93 -7.08
N GLU A 192 35.31 17.49 -6.02
CA GLU A 192 36.39 18.47 -6.10
C GLU A 192 37.78 17.88 -5.78
N ASN A 193 37.88 16.57 -5.49
CA ASN A 193 39.09 15.85 -5.10
C ASN A 193 39.85 16.56 -3.96
N ARG A 194 39.11 16.98 -2.93
CA ARG A 194 39.65 17.64 -1.74
C ARG A 194 40.11 16.62 -0.68
N PHE A 195 39.65 15.38 -0.76
CA PHE A 195 39.88 14.29 0.19
C PHE A 195 40.47 13.06 -0.51
N VAL A 196 41.10 12.18 0.27
CA VAL A 196 41.70 10.93 -0.27
C VAL A 196 40.61 9.90 -0.57
N GLU A 197 39.55 9.90 0.25
CA GLU A 197 38.35 9.11 0.06
C GLU A 197 37.44 9.78 -0.96
N LYS A 198 37.32 9.15 -2.12
CA LYS A 198 36.57 9.65 -3.27
C LYS A 198 35.07 9.40 -3.14
N ARG A 199 34.69 8.23 -2.63
CA ARG A 199 33.28 7.81 -2.60
C ARG A 199 32.96 6.94 -1.40
N PHE A 200 31.81 7.20 -0.80
CA PHE A 200 31.21 6.39 0.26
C PHE A 200 29.84 5.90 -0.16
N VAL A 201 29.54 4.63 0.09
CA VAL A 201 28.20 4.06 -0.09
C VAL A 201 27.78 3.34 1.18
N ALA A 202 26.62 3.72 1.71
CA ALA A 202 25.92 2.99 2.76
C ALA A 202 24.58 2.51 2.21
N ARG A 203 24.23 1.26 2.49
CA ARG A 203 23.01 0.60 2.04
C ARG A 203 22.46 -0.25 3.17
N ASP A 204 21.15 -0.10 3.39
CA ASP A 204 20.37 -1.00 4.21
C ASP A 204 19.14 -1.51 3.46
N THR A 205 18.62 -2.63 3.91
CA THR A 205 17.38 -3.21 3.40
C THR A 205 16.50 -3.60 4.58
N PHE A 206 15.21 -3.34 4.44
CA PHE A 206 14.19 -3.70 5.41
C PHE A 206 13.08 -4.46 4.68
N GLU A 207 12.74 -5.65 5.15
CA GLU A 207 11.68 -6.48 4.56
C GLU A 207 10.60 -6.72 5.60
N ASP A 208 9.40 -6.22 5.35
CA ASP A 208 8.19 -6.48 6.12
C ASP A 208 7.39 -7.60 5.47
N LYS A 209 7.16 -8.69 6.20
CA LYS A 209 6.24 -9.77 5.78
C LYS A 209 4.95 -9.66 6.59
N TYR A 210 3.84 -9.73 5.89
CA TYR A 210 2.49 -9.77 6.43
C TYR A 210 1.95 -11.21 6.26
N PRO A 211 2.09 -12.08 7.28
CA PRO A 211 1.54 -13.43 7.23
C PRO A 211 0.01 -13.39 7.14
N ASN A 212 -0.56 -14.54 6.77
CA ASN A 212 -2.00 -14.67 6.57
C ASN A 212 -2.80 -14.20 7.78
N THR A 213 -3.58 -13.14 7.56
CA THR A 213 -4.45 -12.53 8.56
C THR A 213 -5.89 -12.62 8.11
N PHE A 214 -6.78 -13.01 9.01
CA PHE A 214 -8.19 -13.21 8.71
C PHE A 214 -9.01 -11.93 8.90
N THR A 215 -9.90 -11.63 7.97
CA THR A 215 -10.95 -10.60 8.11
C THR A 215 -12.28 -11.12 7.59
N ALA A 216 -13.37 -10.49 8.03
CA ALA A 216 -14.71 -10.72 7.51
C ALA A 216 -15.36 -9.39 7.12
N THR A 217 -16.12 -9.41 6.03
CA THR A 217 -16.96 -8.28 5.60
C THR A 217 -18.41 -8.71 5.51
N LEU A 218 -19.28 -7.96 6.16
CA LEU A 218 -20.72 -8.09 6.07
C LEU A 218 -21.25 -7.02 5.13
N GLY A 219 -22.21 -7.38 4.30
CA GLY A 219 -22.85 -6.49 3.34
C GLY A 219 -24.37 -6.55 3.43
N ALA A 220 -25.00 -5.41 3.22
CA ALA A 220 -26.42 -5.30 2.94
C ALA A 220 -26.63 -4.45 1.69
N LEU A 221 -27.61 -4.81 0.87
CA LEU A 221 -28.00 -4.05 -0.30
C LEU A 221 -29.52 -3.94 -0.37
N PHE A 222 -30.01 -2.71 -0.41
CA PHE A 222 -31.41 -2.35 -0.58
C PHE A 222 -31.63 -1.81 -1.99
N ARG A 223 -32.68 -2.24 -2.66
CA ARG A 223 -32.99 -1.83 -4.04
C ARG A 223 -34.46 -1.47 -4.21
N SER A 224 -34.73 -0.46 -5.03
CA SER A 224 -36.12 -0.07 -5.35
C SER A 224 -36.90 -1.26 -5.94
N ALA A 225 -38.14 -1.47 -5.51
CA ALA A 225 -38.99 -2.58 -5.96
C ALA A 225 -39.42 -2.46 -7.43
N ARG A 226 -38.54 -2.84 -8.36
CA ARG A 226 -38.76 -2.92 -9.81
C ARG A 226 -37.89 -4.02 -10.39
N GLU A 227 -38.29 -4.59 -11.53
CA GLU A 227 -37.47 -5.58 -12.27
C GLU A 227 -36.08 -5.04 -12.64
N LYS A 228 -36.00 -3.72 -12.93
CA LYS A 228 -34.73 -2.98 -13.08
C LYS A 228 -34.69 -1.86 -12.03
N PRO A 229 -34.02 -2.07 -10.88
CA PRO A 229 -34.01 -1.10 -9.80
C PRO A 229 -33.26 0.17 -10.23
N ARG A 230 -33.94 1.33 -10.10
CA ARG A 230 -33.37 2.64 -10.44
C ARG A 230 -32.50 3.21 -9.34
N VAL A 231 -32.67 2.76 -8.10
CA VAL A 231 -31.92 3.25 -6.94
C VAL A 231 -31.53 2.05 -6.08
N ARG A 232 -30.29 2.06 -5.60
CA ARG A 232 -29.72 1.06 -4.69
C ARG A 232 -29.01 1.77 -3.54
N LEU A 233 -29.08 1.18 -2.36
CA LEU A 233 -28.39 1.62 -1.15
C LEU A 233 -27.60 0.43 -0.62
N GLY A 234 -26.28 0.58 -0.51
CA GLY A 234 -25.37 -0.41 0.05
C GLY A 234 -24.88 0.02 1.42
N ALA A 235 -24.71 -0.95 2.32
CA ALA A 235 -24.04 -0.77 3.59
C ALA A 235 -23.08 -1.93 3.84
N THR A 236 -21.91 -1.64 4.37
CA THR A 236 -20.89 -2.65 4.69
C THR A 236 -20.27 -2.44 6.05
N LEU A 237 -19.83 -3.54 6.63
CA LEU A 237 -19.08 -3.59 7.87
C LEU A 237 -17.94 -4.59 7.73
N SER A 238 -16.71 -4.12 7.79
CA SER A 238 -15.50 -4.95 7.72
C SER A 238 -14.82 -5.00 9.08
N SER A 239 -14.42 -6.21 9.49
CA SER A 239 -13.69 -6.42 10.73
C SER A 239 -12.28 -5.83 10.63
N GLY A 240 -11.81 -5.19 11.70
CA GLY A 240 -10.41 -4.84 11.86
C GLY A 240 -9.57 -6.08 12.14
N ALA A 241 -8.53 -6.31 11.34
CA ALA A 241 -7.61 -7.42 11.52
C ALA A 241 -6.45 -7.03 12.44
N THR A 242 -6.05 -7.93 13.34
CA THR A 242 -4.75 -7.83 14.00
C THR A 242 -3.70 -8.51 13.13
N HIS A 243 -2.87 -7.72 12.46
CA HIS A 243 -1.75 -8.19 11.66
C HIS A 243 -0.55 -8.46 12.56
N GLU A 244 0.04 -9.65 12.46
CA GLU A 244 1.42 -9.86 12.85
C GLU A 244 2.29 -9.36 11.69
N VAL A 245 3.26 -8.49 11.96
CA VAL A 245 4.24 -8.04 10.97
C VAL A 245 5.58 -8.62 11.39
N ARG A 246 6.20 -9.38 10.49
CA ARG A 246 7.55 -9.93 10.70
C ARG A 246 8.52 -9.12 9.87
N TYR A 247 9.50 -8.50 10.52
CA TYR A 247 10.47 -7.69 9.83
C TYR A 247 11.86 -8.31 9.83
N PHE A 248 12.56 -8.11 8.72
CA PHE A 248 13.96 -8.48 8.54
C PHE A 248 14.75 -7.26 8.10
N PHE A 249 15.65 -6.81 8.96
CA PHE A 249 16.61 -5.77 8.64
C PHE A 249 17.97 -6.38 8.30
N LYS A 250 18.62 -5.83 7.28
CA LYS A 250 20.00 -6.12 6.93
C LYS A 250 20.72 -4.82 6.61
N GLY A 251 21.80 -4.56 7.35
CA GLY A 251 22.56 -3.31 7.25
C GLY A 251 23.91 -3.40 7.92
N LEU A 252 24.56 -2.26 8.14
CA LEU A 252 25.81 -2.19 8.90
C LEU A 252 25.54 -1.72 10.34
N PRO A 253 26.37 -2.13 11.31
CA PRO A 253 26.07 -1.99 12.75
C PRO A 253 26.09 -0.56 13.28
N SER A 254 26.63 0.41 12.53
CA SER A 254 26.78 1.79 13.00
C SER A 254 26.64 2.82 11.88
N ALA A 255 26.30 4.05 12.25
CA ALA A 255 26.16 5.16 11.30
C ALA A 255 27.49 5.63 10.69
N THR A 256 28.61 5.18 11.23
CA THR A 256 29.94 5.43 10.70
C THR A 256 30.44 4.28 9.83
N ALA A 257 29.57 3.30 9.52
CA ALA A 257 29.88 2.17 8.67
C ALA A 257 29.35 2.35 7.25
N TYR A 258 30.15 1.87 6.29
CA TYR A 258 29.91 2.00 4.85
C TYR A 258 30.13 0.65 4.17
N ASN A 259 29.23 0.30 3.24
CA ASN A 259 29.35 -0.90 2.43
C ASN A 259 30.51 -0.78 1.45
N LEU A 260 30.83 0.44 1.02
CA LEU A 260 31.94 0.74 0.11
C LEU A 260 32.58 2.07 0.47
N VAL A 261 33.91 2.09 0.52
CA VAL A 261 34.75 3.30 0.53
C VAL A 261 35.78 3.18 -0.58
N GLU A 262 35.73 4.06 -1.57
CA GLU A 262 36.69 4.13 -2.67
C GLU A 262 37.65 5.31 -2.48
N TYR A 263 38.90 5.11 -2.88
CA TYR A 263 39.97 6.09 -2.76
C TYR A 263 40.40 6.60 -4.15
N ASP A 264 41.09 7.73 -4.18
CA ASP A 264 41.59 8.34 -5.42
C ASP A 264 42.59 7.47 -6.19
N ASP A 265 43.30 6.58 -5.51
CA ASP A 265 44.24 5.63 -6.12
C ASP A 265 43.55 4.42 -6.78
N GLY A 266 42.21 4.38 -6.75
CA GLY A 266 41.39 3.31 -7.32
C GLY A 266 41.23 2.10 -6.41
N THR A 267 41.84 2.11 -5.22
CA THR A 267 41.58 1.07 -4.21
C THR A 267 40.20 1.26 -3.58
N ALA A 268 39.64 0.17 -3.06
CA ALA A 268 38.35 0.20 -2.39
C ALA A 268 38.36 -0.74 -1.18
N ARG A 269 37.62 -0.35 -0.15
CA ARG A 269 37.32 -1.19 1.02
C ARG A 269 35.82 -1.45 1.09
N GLN A 270 35.45 -2.64 1.52
CA GLN A 270 34.05 -3.05 1.64
C GLN A 270 33.70 -3.33 3.09
N ASN A 271 32.47 -3.01 3.47
CA ASN A 271 31.91 -3.23 4.80
C ASN A 271 32.87 -2.78 5.91
N VAL A 272 33.18 -1.48 5.94
CA VAL A 272 34.10 -0.89 6.90
C VAL A 272 33.42 0.12 7.80
N GLU A 273 33.83 0.17 9.06
CA GLU A 273 33.45 1.18 10.03
C GLU A 273 34.61 2.17 10.24
N ARG A 274 34.30 3.47 10.18
CA ARG A 274 35.25 4.53 10.50
C ARG A 274 35.33 4.70 12.02
N ARG A 275 36.51 4.51 12.59
CA ARG A 275 36.81 4.74 14.01
C ARG A 275 37.02 6.25 14.30
N ALA A 276 37.01 6.61 15.57
CA ALA A 276 37.21 8.00 16.02
C ALA A 276 38.59 8.58 15.62
N ASP A 277 39.59 7.71 15.45
CA ASP A 277 40.93 8.08 14.96
C ASP A 277 41.02 8.24 13.43
N GLY A 278 39.91 8.02 12.71
CA GLY A 278 39.82 8.13 11.26
C GLY A 278 40.22 6.86 10.50
N THR A 279 40.61 5.79 11.19
CA THR A 279 40.93 4.50 10.55
C THR A 279 39.67 3.72 10.19
N PHE A 280 39.76 2.89 9.14
CA PHE A 280 38.69 1.99 8.73
C PHE A 280 38.98 0.56 9.17
N VAL A 281 38.02 -0.05 9.86
CA VAL A 281 38.08 -1.45 10.30
C VAL A 281 36.96 -2.22 9.63
N GLU A 282 37.23 -3.43 9.18
CA GLU A 282 36.20 -4.32 8.62
C GLU A 282 35.17 -4.69 9.68
N VAL A 283 33.90 -4.65 9.28
CA VAL A 283 32.76 -5.01 10.12
C VAL A 283 31.85 -5.97 9.37
N ALA A 284 31.23 -6.88 10.12
CA ALA A 284 30.19 -7.74 9.57
C ALA A 284 28.90 -6.93 9.35
N GLN A 285 28.06 -7.40 8.43
CA GLN A 285 26.69 -6.90 8.31
C GLN A 285 25.84 -7.44 9.46
N ASP A 286 24.98 -6.59 10.00
CA ASP A 286 23.98 -6.96 10.99
C ASP A 286 22.73 -7.47 10.29
N GLU A 287 22.17 -8.55 10.84
CA GLU A 287 20.90 -9.14 10.42
C GLU A 287 19.98 -9.23 11.64
N VAL A 288 18.84 -8.55 11.58
CA VAL A 288 17.88 -8.49 12.70
C VAL A 288 16.53 -9.02 12.21
N ARG A 289 15.99 -10.03 12.90
CA ARG A 289 14.68 -10.63 12.63
C ARG A 289 13.80 -10.50 13.85
N ARG A 290 12.71 -9.73 13.76
CA ARG A 290 11.72 -9.67 14.85
C ARG A 290 10.30 -9.52 14.31
N SER A 291 9.34 -9.35 15.21
CA SER A 291 7.93 -9.23 14.87
C SER A 291 7.17 -8.36 15.85
N TYR A 292 6.13 -7.68 15.39
CA TYR A 292 5.18 -6.94 16.21
C TYR A 292 3.75 -7.16 15.71
N LYS A 293 2.74 -6.70 16.46
CA LYS A 293 1.34 -6.79 16.04
C LYS A 293 0.69 -5.42 15.93
N ILE A 294 -0.15 -5.23 14.93
CA ILE A 294 -0.95 -4.02 14.69
C ILE A 294 -2.40 -4.42 14.63
N SER A 295 -3.25 -3.82 15.46
CA SER A 295 -4.71 -4.03 15.38
C SER A 295 -5.36 -2.93 14.57
N LEU A 296 -5.86 -3.26 13.38
CA LEU A 296 -6.58 -2.32 12.52
C LEU A 296 -8.00 -2.07 13.05
N PRO A 297 -8.59 -0.90 12.81
CA PRO A 297 -9.96 -0.61 13.22
C PRO A 297 -10.98 -1.32 12.33
N MET A 298 -12.22 -1.39 12.80
CA MET A 298 -13.35 -1.75 11.95
C MET A 298 -13.62 -0.65 10.92
N GLU A 299 -14.02 -1.03 9.71
CA GLU A 299 -14.39 -0.10 8.64
C GLU A 299 -15.90 -0.20 8.35
N PHE A 300 -16.56 0.94 8.25
CA PHE A 300 -17.96 1.06 7.86
C PHE A 300 -18.05 1.71 6.49
N GLY A 301 -18.87 1.16 5.60
CA GLY A 301 -19.11 1.73 4.27
C GLY A 301 -20.59 1.97 4.01
N LEU A 302 -20.91 3.07 3.35
CA LEU A 302 -22.24 3.36 2.83
C LEU A 302 -22.13 3.77 1.37
N GLY A 303 -23.05 3.30 0.54
CA GLY A 303 -23.08 3.63 -0.88
C GLY A 303 -24.49 3.85 -1.39
N VAL A 304 -24.63 4.77 -2.33
CA VAL A 304 -25.85 4.97 -3.11
C VAL A 304 -25.51 4.87 -4.58
N SER A 305 -26.37 4.22 -5.35
CA SER A 305 -26.29 4.26 -6.81
C SER A 305 -27.66 4.41 -7.41
N GLY A 306 -27.71 4.97 -8.62
CA GLY A 306 -28.96 5.06 -9.34
C GLY A 306 -28.81 5.36 -10.82
N GLN A 307 -29.89 5.12 -11.55
CA GLN A 307 -30.00 5.34 -12.98
C GLN A 307 -31.03 6.44 -13.26
N PRO A 308 -30.62 7.73 -13.25
CA PRO A 308 -31.54 8.85 -13.47
C PRO A 308 -32.14 8.83 -14.88
N VAL A 309 -31.35 8.42 -15.87
CA VAL A 309 -31.77 8.21 -17.26
C VAL A 309 -31.27 6.86 -17.76
N ALA A 310 -31.88 6.34 -18.83
CA ALA A 310 -31.46 5.07 -19.40
C ALA A 310 -30.00 5.14 -19.86
N GLY A 311 -29.20 4.14 -19.47
CA GLY A 311 -27.78 4.04 -19.82
C GLY A 311 -26.84 4.88 -18.97
N LEU A 312 -27.33 5.79 -18.11
CA LEU A 312 -26.48 6.55 -17.17
C LEU A 312 -26.65 5.98 -15.76
N LEU A 313 -25.57 5.46 -15.18
CA LEU A 313 -25.43 5.12 -13.77
C LEU A 313 -24.64 6.24 -13.08
N VAL A 314 -25.13 6.69 -11.93
CA VAL A 314 -24.38 7.55 -11.00
C VAL A 314 -24.26 6.84 -9.66
N ALA A 315 -23.13 6.99 -8.99
CA ALA A 315 -22.86 6.37 -7.72
C ALA A 315 -22.04 7.29 -6.81
N GLY A 316 -22.24 7.12 -5.51
CA GLY A 316 -21.40 7.73 -4.48
C GLY A 316 -21.25 6.77 -3.31
N SER A 317 -20.08 6.75 -2.70
CA SER A 317 -19.84 6.00 -1.46
C SER A 317 -19.00 6.79 -0.48
N ALA A 318 -19.13 6.44 0.79
CA ALA A 318 -18.30 6.94 1.87
C ALA A 318 -17.89 5.77 2.76
N HIS A 319 -16.63 5.79 3.19
CA HIS A 319 -15.98 4.77 4.00
C HIS A 319 -15.35 5.44 5.21
N TRP A 320 -15.65 4.94 6.40
CA TRP A 320 -15.17 5.45 7.67
C TRP A 320 -14.33 4.39 8.36
N ALA A 321 -13.09 4.74 8.71
CA ALA A 321 -12.19 3.92 9.51
C ALA A 321 -11.75 4.72 10.75
N GLY A 322 -11.99 4.14 11.93
CA GLY A 322 -11.62 4.73 13.22
C GLY A 322 -10.15 4.51 13.56
N TRP A 323 -9.23 5.05 12.74
CA TRP A 323 -7.78 4.85 12.90
C TRP A 323 -7.24 5.25 14.29
N SER A 324 -7.93 6.13 15.01
CA SER A 324 -7.63 6.48 16.41
C SER A 324 -7.70 5.30 17.40
N GLN A 325 -8.32 4.18 17.02
CA GLN A 325 -8.43 2.97 17.84
C GLN A 325 -7.35 1.93 17.51
N THR A 326 -6.43 2.24 16.59
CA THR A 326 -5.32 1.36 16.20
C THR A 326 -4.28 1.36 17.30
N GLU A 327 -3.81 0.18 17.71
CA GLU A 327 -2.78 0.06 18.74
C GLU A 327 -1.72 -0.98 18.32
N TYR A 328 -0.45 -0.68 18.61
CA TYR A 328 0.62 -1.68 18.60
C TYR A 328 0.45 -2.60 19.80
N GLN A 329 0.36 -3.92 19.57
CA GLN A 329 0.29 -4.90 20.65
C GLN A 329 1.59 -5.69 20.73
N GLY A 330 2.21 -5.69 21.92
CA GLY A 330 3.46 -6.40 22.21
C GLY A 330 4.69 -5.59 21.80
N GLY A 331 5.24 -4.83 22.74
CA GLY A 331 6.53 -4.15 22.57
C GLY A 331 7.68 -5.16 22.61
N ASP A 332 8.60 -5.04 21.66
CA ASP A 332 9.90 -5.71 21.70
C ASP A 332 10.88 -4.83 22.50
N GLN A 333 11.90 -5.40 23.14
CA GLN A 333 12.85 -4.72 24.06
C GLN A 333 13.66 -3.55 23.47
N HIS A 334 13.42 -3.19 22.20
CA HIS A 334 14.10 -2.11 21.48
C HIS A 334 13.13 -1.15 20.77
N ASP A 335 11.81 -1.26 21.00
CA ASP A 335 10.76 -0.34 20.53
C ASP A 335 10.91 0.18 19.09
N LEU A 336 11.32 -0.67 18.15
CA LEU A 336 11.24 -0.32 16.73
C LEU A 336 9.76 -0.15 16.40
N ARG A 337 9.34 1.10 16.13
CA ARG A 337 7.96 1.55 15.90
C ARG A 337 7.00 1.51 17.12
N ALA A 338 7.29 0.77 18.20
CA ALA A 338 6.42 0.71 19.39
C ALA A 338 6.42 1.98 20.27
N GLY A 339 7.37 2.89 20.08
CA GLY A 339 7.37 4.23 20.67
C GLY A 339 6.46 5.25 19.95
N ALA A 340 5.88 4.89 18.80
CA ALA A 340 4.90 5.71 18.10
C ALA A 340 3.53 5.54 18.74
N ALA A 341 3.05 6.58 19.43
CA ALA A 341 1.71 6.59 19.99
C ALA A 341 0.70 6.91 18.85
N PHE A 342 -0.09 5.91 18.45
CA PHE A 342 -1.05 6.00 17.34
C PHE A 342 -2.05 7.16 17.50
N ASP A 343 -2.46 7.44 18.73
CA ASP A 343 -3.37 8.53 19.12
C ASP A 343 -2.80 9.93 18.85
N THR A 344 -1.47 10.08 18.81
CA THR A 344 -0.78 11.35 18.50
C THR A 344 -0.40 11.49 17.02
N GLN A 345 -0.31 10.38 16.29
CA GLN A 345 0.19 10.37 14.91
C GLN A 345 -0.89 10.16 13.85
N TYR A 346 -2.00 9.48 14.19
CA TYR A 346 -3.06 9.13 13.26
C TYR A 346 -4.40 9.76 13.66
N ARG A 347 -5.21 10.09 12.66
CA ARG A 347 -6.56 10.64 12.82
C ARG A 347 -7.55 9.76 12.10
N ASP A 348 -8.81 9.78 12.53
CA ASP A 348 -9.87 9.11 11.79
C ASP A 348 -9.99 9.70 10.37
N VAL A 349 -10.12 8.83 9.38
CA VAL A 349 -10.18 9.20 7.96
C VAL A 349 -11.54 8.79 7.41
N THR A 350 -12.15 9.72 6.66
CA THR A 350 -13.31 9.43 5.83
C THR A 350 -12.89 9.51 4.38
N ARG A 351 -13.03 8.41 3.65
CA ARG A 351 -12.85 8.38 2.19
C ARG A 351 -14.21 8.50 1.54
N TYR A 352 -14.33 9.35 0.54
CA TYR A 352 -15.54 9.49 -0.25
C TYR A 352 -15.21 9.32 -1.72
N HIS A 353 -16.15 8.73 -2.45
CA HIS A 353 -15.99 8.41 -3.85
C HIS A 353 -17.23 8.84 -4.61
N LEU A 354 -17.03 9.37 -5.82
CA LEU A 354 -18.11 9.72 -6.75
C LEU A 354 -17.81 9.10 -8.11
N GLY A 355 -18.82 8.50 -8.74
CA GLY A 355 -18.63 7.82 -10.01
C GLY A 355 -19.84 7.95 -10.93
N ALA A 356 -19.57 7.92 -12.23
CA ALA A 356 -20.58 7.83 -13.27
C ALA A 356 -20.16 6.83 -14.35
N GLU A 357 -21.13 6.06 -14.86
CA GLU A 357 -20.96 5.15 -15.99
C GLU A 357 -22.04 5.44 -17.03
N TRP A 358 -21.65 5.61 -18.29
CA TRP A 358 -22.53 5.80 -19.43
C TRP A 358 -22.36 4.65 -20.42
N GLN A 359 -23.40 3.83 -20.56
CA GLN A 359 -23.59 2.87 -21.65
C GLN A 359 -24.04 3.58 -22.93
N VAL A 360 -23.14 3.68 -23.92
CA VAL A 360 -23.42 4.39 -25.17
C VAL A 360 -24.43 3.59 -25.99
N PRO A 361 -25.66 4.08 -26.26
CA PRO A 361 -26.72 3.22 -26.83
C PRO A 361 -26.45 2.68 -28.23
N VAL A 362 -25.57 3.34 -28.99
CA VAL A 362 -25.31 3.08 -30.42
C VAL A 362 -24.14 2.11 -30.62
N VAL A 363 -23.33 1.87 -29.59
CA VAL A 363 -22.10 1.08 -29.67
C VAL A 363 -21.94 0.28 -28.39
N ALA A 364 -21.38 -0.93 -28.43
CA ALA A 364 -21.13 -1.73 -27.23
C ALA A 364 -19.95 -1.15 -26.42
N LEU A 365 -20.13 0.05 -25.85
CA LEU A 365 -19.14 0.84 -25.16
C LEU A 365 -19.72 1.45 -23.88
N ASP A 366 -19.02 1.22 -22.77
CA ASP A 366 -19.31 1.85 -21.49
C ASP A 366 -18.18 2.81 -21.11
N LEU A 367 -18.54 4.09 -20.93
CA LEU A 367 -17.62 5.13 -20.47
C LEU A 367 -17.75 5.31 -18.97
N ARG A 368 -16.63 5.41 -18.26
CA ARG A 368 -16.60 5.53 -16.79
C ARG A 368 -15.72 6.69 -16.38
N ALA A 369 -16.15 7.43 -15.38
CA ALA A 369 -15.37 8.45 -14.71
C ALA A 369 -15.68 8.43 -13.21
N GLY A 370 -14.68 8.74 -12.39
CA GLY A 370 -14.88 8.91 -10.97
C GLY A 370 -13.79 9.72 -10.29
N PHE A 371 -14.04 10.04 -9.03
CA PHE A 371 -13.21 10.83 -8.14
C PHE A 371 -13.14 10.16 -6.78
#